data_AF-A0A1I0GPL7-F1
#
_entry.id   AF-A0A1I0GPL7-F1
#
_cell.length_a   1.000
_cell.length_b   1.000
_cell.length_c   1.000
_cell.angle_alpha   90.00
_cell.angle_beta   90.00
_cell.angle_gamma   90.00
#
_symmetry.space_group_name_H-M   'P 1'
#
loop_
_entity.id
_entity.type
_entity.pdbx_description
1 polymer ?
#
loop_
_entity_poly.entity_id
_entity_poly.type
_entity_poly.pdbx_seq_one_letter_code
_entity_poly.pdbx_strand_id
1 'polypeptide(L)' 'MSINNQSQIAANLQVGPTDQGMVRIYVEAEGIDLPLDFDPEEATEIAEELLAAADAARSMGKGGGKPKKGR' A
#
# COMPACT_ATOMS: atom_id res chain seq x y z
N MET A 1 9.95 -12.83 3.86
CA MET A 1 9.12 -12.35 5.00
C MET A 1 9.56 -10.94 5.45
N SER A 2 9.69 -9.99 4.52
CA SER A 2 10.07 -8.60 4.87
C SER A 2 8.87 -7.65 4.96
N ILE A 3 7.78 -7.93 4.22
CA ILE A 3 6.60 -7.05 4.16
C ILE A 3 5.80 -6.96 5.49
N ASN A 4 5.98 -7.92 6.39
CA ASN A 4 5.33 -7.91 7.71
C ASN A 4 6.13 -7.17 8.79
N ASN A 5 7.36 -6.75 8.49
CA ASN A 5 8.17 -5.97 9.42
C ASN A 5 7.78 -4.50 9.26
N GLN A 6 7.09 -3.96 10.26
CA GLN A 6 6.71 -2.55 10.28
C GLN A 6 7.96 -1.68 10.48
N SER A 7 8.10 -0.64 9.66
CA SER A 7 9.09 0.42 9.90
C SER A 7 8.58 1.37 10.97
N GLN A 8 9.48 1.89 11.81
CA GLN A 8 9.17 2.96 12.78
C GLN A 8 9.36 4.37 12.17
N ILE A 9 9.87 4.45 10.94
CA ILE A 9 10.12 5.72 10.25
C ILE A 9 8.79 6.22 9.66
N ALA A 10 8.44 7.46 9.98
CA ALA A 10 7.33 8.14 9.33
C ALA A 10 7.69 8.45 7.88
N ALA A 11 6.82 8.08 6.94
CA ALA A 11 7.01 8.33 5.52
C ALA A 11 5.78 9.04 4.95
N ASN A 12 6.00 9.98 4.04
CA ASN A 12 4.98 10.58 3.20
C ASN A 12 4.96 9.87 1.85
N LEU A 13 3.76 9.61 1.33
CA LEU A 13 3.54 9.03 0.02
C LEU A 13 2.71 10.00 -0.83
N GLN A 14 3.22 10.35 -2.00
CA GLN A 14 2.50 11.15 -2.99
C GLN A 14 2.41 10.39 -4.31
N VAL A 15 1.26 10.48 -4.98
CA VAL A 15 1.04 9.87 -6.30
C VAL A 15 0.52 10.93 -7.27
N GLY A 16 1.08 10.98 -8.48
CA GLY A 16 0.64 11.94 -9.49
C GLY A 16 1.26 11.72 -10.88
N PRO A 17 0.74 12.39 -11.92
CA PRO A 17 1.30 12.28 -13.26
C PRO A 17 2.64 13.03 -13.39
N THR A 18 3.50 12.58 -14.29
CA THR A 18 4.71 13.29 -14.71
C THR A 18 4.48 14.05 -16.01
N ASP A 19 5.41 14.94 -16.35
CA ASP A 19 5.47 15.62 -17.64
C ASP A 19 5.79 14.69 -18.82
N GLN A 20 6.27 13.48 -18.54
CA GLN A 20 6.58 12.45 -19.53
C GLN A 20 5.41 11.48 -19.79
N GLY A 21 4.24 11.71 -19.17
CA GLY A 21 3.07 10.84 -19.32
C GLY A 21 3.12 9.57 -18.45
N MET A 22 4.01 9.54 -17.47
CA MET A 22 4.13 8.45 -16.49
C MET A 22 3.33 8.77 -15.22
N VAL A 23 3.14 7.79 -14.35
CA VAL A 23 2.63 7.99 -12.99
C VAL A 23 3.79 7.83 -12.02
N ARG A 24 4.03 8.85 -11.20
CA ARG A 24 5.03 8.84 -10.12
C ARG A 24 4.40 8.46 -8.80
N ILE A 25 4.99 7.48 -8.13
CA ILE A 25 4.85 7.24 -6.69
C ILE A 25 6.10 7.77 -6.02
N TYR A 26 5.94 8.82 -5.22
CA TYR A 26 7.03 9.48 -4.50
C TYR A 26 6.97 9.10 -3.02
N VAL A 27 8.07 8.56 -2.51
CA VAL A 27 8.24 8.18 -1.10
C VAL A 27 9.29 9.09 -0.48
N GLU A 28 8.88 9.85 0.53
CA GLU A 28 9.76 10.70 1.33
C GLU A 28 9.79 10.21 2.77
N ALA A 29 10.99 10.00 3.31
CA ALA A 29 11.21 9.68 4.71
C ALA A 29 12.54 10.29 5.17
N GLU A 30 12.87 10.17 6.46
CA GLU A 30 14.15 10.68 6.97
C GLU A 30 15.34 10.07 6.22
N GLY A 31 16.03 10.90 5.43
CA GLY A 31 17.16 10.48 4.59
C GLY A 31 16.78 9.64 3.37
N ILE A 32 15.49 9.55 3.02
CA ILE A 32 15.00 8.81 1.85
C ILE A 32 14.15 9.74 0.99
N ASP A 33 14.55 9.90 -0.27
CA ASP A 33 13.81 10.58 -1.32
C ASP A 33 13.84 9.63 -2.53
N LEU A 34 12.71 8.96 -2.78
CA LEU A 34 12.61 7.90 -3.77
C LEU A 34 11.42 8.16 -4.72
N PRO A 35 11.68 8.76 -5.90
CA PRO A 35 10.71 8.80 -6.99
C PRO A 35 10.70 7.47 -7.75
N LEU A 36 9.52 6.86 -7.89
CA LEU A 36 9.29 5.68 -8.72
C LEU A 36 8.30 6.04 -9.81
N ASP A 37 8.71 5.93 -11.07
CA ASP A 37 7.87 6.23 -12.23
C ASP A 37 7.44 4.94 -12.92
N PHE A 38 6.15 4.85 -13.23
CA PHE A 38 5.51 3.69 -13.84
C PHE A 38 4.69 4.12 -15.06
N ASP A 39 4.61 3.25 -16.05
CA ASP A 39 3.70 3.47 -17.17
C ASP A 39 2.23 3.47 -16.66
N PRO A 40 1.28 4.11 -17.36
CA PRO A 40 -0.13 4.14 -16.92
C PRO A 40 -0.75 2.75 -16.72
N GLU A 41 -0.32 1.76 -17.51
CA GLU A 41 -0.76 0.36 -17.41
C GLU A 41 -0.24 -0.28 -16.11
N GLU A 42 1.06 -0.18 -15.85
CA GLU A 42 1.69 -0.67 -14.60
C GLU A 42 1.09 0.00 -13.36
N ALA A 43 0.85 1.31 -13.41
CA ALA A 43 0.23 2.05 -12.32
C ALA A 43 -1.20 1.57 -12.03
N THR A 44 -1.93 1.15 -13.07
CA THR A 44 -3.27 0.58 -12.92
C THR A 44 -3.22 -0.79 -12.25
N GLU A 45 -2.29 -1.66 -12.66
CA GLU A 45 -2.08 -2.96 -12.03
C GLU A 45 -1.72 -2.83 -10.54
N ILE A 46 -0.82 -1.90 -10.19
CA ILE A 46 -0.47 -1.60 -8.80
C ILE A 46 -1.70 -1.15 -7.99
N ALA A 47 -2.55 -0.30 -8.57
CA ALA A 47 -3.77 0.17 -7.89
C ALA A 47 -4.75 -0.99 -7.63
N GLU A 48 -4.91 -1.90 -8.59
CA GLU A 48 -5.75 -3.10 -8.43
C GLU A 48 -5.22 -4.02 -7.33
N GLU A 49 -3.90 -4.26 -7.28
CA GLU A 49 -3.28 -5.05 -6.22
C GLU A 49 -3.48 -4.43 -4.83
N LEU A 50 -3.34 -3.10 -4.72
CA LEU A 50 -3.58 -2.37 -3.46
C LEU A 50 -5.04 -2.49 -3.01
N LEU A 51 -6.00 -2.40 -3.94
CA LEU A 51 -7.42 -2.58 -3.63
C LEU A 51 -7.71 -4.00 -3.14
N ALA A 52 -7.17 -5.02 -3.83
CA ALA A 52 -7.32 -6.42 -3.43
C ALA A 52 -6.72 -6.68 -2.04
N ALA A 53 -5.53 -6.14 -1.77
CA ALA A 53 -4.89 -6.24 -0.45
C ALA A 53 -5.72 -5.55 0.65
N ALA A 54 -6.29 -4.38 0.36
CA ALA A 54 -7.17 -3.66 1.28
C ALA A 54 -8.44 -4.47 1.60
N ASP A 55 -9.06 -5.09 0.59
CA ASP A 55 -10.24 -5.93 0.77
C ASP A 55 -9.96 -7.19 1.60
N ALA A 56 -8.79 -7.83 1.36
CA ALA A 56 -8.32 -8.94 2.18
C ALA A 56 -8.12 -8.52 3.65
N ALA A 57 -7.44 -7.39 3.89
CA ALA A 57 -7.21 -6.86 5.24
C ALA A 57 -8.53 -6.52 5.97
N ARG A 58 -9.52 -5.91 5.28
CA ARG A 58 -10.85 -5.64 5.86
C ARG A 58 -11.59 -6.92 6.23
N SER A 59 -11.43 -7.99 5.44
CA SER A 59 -12.06 -9.29 5.68
C SER A 59 -11.48 -9.98 6.91
N MET A 60 -10.17 -9.84 7.16
CA MET A 60 -9.53 -10.33 8.40
C MET A 60 -10.09 -9.66 9.66
N GLY A 61 -10.45 -8.37 9.59
CA GLY A 61 -11.05 -7.63 10.71
C GLY A 61 -12.45 -8.08 11.12
N LYS A 62 -13.22 -8.74 10.23
CA LYS A 62 -14.60 -9.19 10.51
C LYS A 62 -14.71 -10.56 11.19
N GLY A 63 -13.60 -11.30 11.34
CA GLY A 63 -13.57 -12.65 11.94
C GLY A 63 -13.29 -12.71 13.45
N GLY A 64 -12.96 -11.58 14.10
CA GLY A 64 -12.58 -11.53 15.53
C GLY A 64 -13.75 -11.50 16.53
N GLY A 65 -14.99 -11.66 16.07
CA GLY A 65 -16.19 -11.60 16.89
C GLY A 65 -16.46 -12.86 17.70
N LYS A 66 -15.79 -12.98 18.86
CA LYS A 66 -16.08 -13.84 20.03
C LYS A 66 -16.06 -15.38 19.82
N PRO A 67 -15.27 -16.13 20.63
CA PRO A 67 -15.49 -17.55 20.77
C PRO A 67 -16.88 -17.78 21.41
N LYS A 68 -17.74 -18.58 20.76
CA LYS A 68 -18.90 -19.17 21.42
C LYS A 68 -18.38 -20.07 22.54
N LYS A 69 -18.29 -19.51 23.75
CA LYS A 69 -18.09 -20.27 24.98
C LYS A 69 -19.34 -21.11 25.18
N GLY A 70 -19.24 -22.40 24.87
CA GLY A 70 -20.24 -23.37 25.28
C GLY A 70 -20.38 -23.35 26.81
N ARG A 71 -21.61 -23.13 27.28
CA ARG A 71 -22.23 -23.91 28.35
C ARG A 71 -23.72 -23.65 28.36
#